data_AF-A0A662UMS4-F1
#
_entry.id   AF-A0A662UMS4-F1
#
_cell.length_a   1.000
_cell.length_b   1.000
_cell.length_c   1.000
_cell.angle_alpha   90.00
_cell.angle_beta   90.00
_cell.angle_gamma   90.00
#
_symmetry.space_group_name_H-M   'P 1'
#
loop_
_entity.id
_entity.type
_entity.pdbx_description
1 polymer ?
#
loop_
_entity_poly.entity_id
_entity_poly.type
_entity_poly.pdbx_seq_one_letter_code
_entity_poly.pdbx_strand_id
1 'polypeptide(L)'
;MGTSKRGANSDLGDIEDYIRALEARIRSLEVEREKLLLRIKYYKSEIEKLLSPPLIEAVIVKVLENGKVVVKSSTGPNLVVEVLDTVPRDKLRPGQHVALNQRGSTIVSILPGYADPYVTSMEVIEKPDITYNDIGGLKDQILELREVVELPLKNPKLFREIGIDPPKGVLLYGPPGCGKTLLAKAVAHEAGATFISIVGSELVQKFIGEGARIVREVFELARKKAPSIVFIDEIDAIAARRLDIGTSGEREVQRTLMQLLAELDGFKPLDRVKVIAATNRIDVLDPAILRPGRFDRLIEVPLPDFEGRLEILRIHTRKMRLSPDVELIELARMTEGVTGAEIKAITTEAGYFAIRENRRTVTMNDFLKAVKKIMSKKNIRGIENLYRRSSVDYSMYVMQ
;
A
#
# COMPACT_ATOMS: atom_id res chain seq x y z
N MET A 1 -102.44 -18.64 -0.20
CA MET A 1 -101.35 -18.24 -1.10
C MET A 1 -100.26 -17.58 -0.26
N GLY A 2 -99.26 -18.35 0.20
CA GLY A 2 -98.32 -17.83 1.19
C GLY A 2 -97.09 -18.71 1.35
N THR A 3 -96.39 -19.02 0.26
CA THR A 3 -95.10 -19.74 0.30
C THR A 3 -94.27 -19.44 -0.96
N SER A 4 -93.84 -18.19 -1.18
CA SER A 4 -92.80 -17.90 -2.20
C SER A 4 -92.14 -16.52 -2.05
N LYS A 5 -91.74 -16.14 -0.82
CA LYS A 5 -90.97 -14.89 -0.59
C LYS A 5 -89.68 -15.09 0.23
N ARG A 6 -89.36 -16.32 0.65
CA ARG A 6 -88.12 -16.60 1.40
C ARG A 6 -86.96 -17.11 0.54
N GLY A 7 -87.20 -17.63 -0.68
CA GLY A 7 -86.13 -18.10 -1.58
C GLY A 7 -85.47 -16.99 -2.41
N ALA A 8 -86.25 -16.00 -2.88
CA ALA A 8 -85.70 -14.94 -3.72
C ALA A 8 -84.71 -14.00 -3.01
N ASN A 9 -84.79 -13.89 -1.68
CA ASN A 9 -83.93 -13.00 -0.90
C ASN A 9 -82.59 -13.64 -0.49
N SER A 10 -82.48 -14.98 -0.52
CA SER A 10 -81.18 -15.67 -0.37
C SER A 10 -80.39 -15.63 -1.66
N ASP A 11 -81.05 -15.85 -2.80
CA ASP A 11 -80.41 -15.89 -4.12
C ASP A 11 -79.82 -14.52 -4.53
N LEU A 12 -80.46 -13.42 -4.11
CA LEU A 12 -79.96 -12.05 -4.34
C LEU A 12 -78.71 -11.73 -3.51
N GLY A 13 -78.63 -12.22 -2.27
CA GLY A 13 -77.45 -12.05 -1.41
C GLY A 13 -76.24 -12.81 -1.96
N ASP A 14 -76.45 -14.03 -2.44
CA ASP A 14 -75.40 -14.86 -3.04
C ASP A 14 -74.84 -14.23 -4.34
N ILE A 15 -75.68 -13.55 -5.12
CA ILE A 15 -75.25 -12.82 -6.34
C ILE A 15 -74.45 -11.58 -5.97
N GLU A 16 -74.85 -10.81 -4.96
CA GLU A 16 -74.08 -9.64 -4.50
C GLU A 16 -72.72 -10.03 -3.94
N ASP A 17 -72.64 -11.11 -3.17
CA ASP A 17 -71.38 -11.63 -2.65
C ASP A 17 -70.49 -12.16 -3.78
N TYR A 18 -71.08 -12.77 -4.81
CA TYR A 18 -70.36 -13.18 -6.02
C TYR A 18 -69.80 -11.99 -6.81
N ILE A 19 -70.56 -10.91 -6.96
CA ILE A 19 -70.08 -9.67 -7.62
C ILE A 19 -68.91 -9.07 -6.82
N ARG A 20 -69.02 -8.98 -5.49
CA ARG A 20 -67.91 -8.48 -4.64
C ARG A 20 -66.66 -9.36 -4.74
N ALA A 21 -66.84 -10.68 -4.81
CA ALA A 21 -65.72 -11.61 -5.01
C ALA A 21 -65.04 -11.40 -6.37
N LEU A 22 -65.82 -11.18 -7.43
CA LEU A 22 -65.29 -10.87 -8.76
C LEU A 22 -64.58 -9.52 -8.81
N GLU A 23 -65.14 -8.47 -8.20
CA GLU A 23 -64.49 -7.16 -8.12
C GLU A 23 -63.17 -7.21 -7.34
N ALA A 24 -63.13 -7.96 -6.23
CA ALA A 24 -61.89 -8.18 -5.49
C ALA A 24 -60.86 -8.95 -6.34
N ARG A 25 -61.31 -9.92 -7.14
CA ARG A 25 -60.45 -10.68 -8.05
C ARG A 25 -59.88 -9.78 -9.15
N ILE A 26 -60.70 -8.91 -9.75
CA ILE A 26 -60.27 -7.94 -10.77
C ILE A 26 -59.19 -7.03 -10.19
N ARG A 27 -59.42 -6.43 -9.02
CA ARG A 27 -58.41 -5.58 -8.37
C ARG A 27 -57.11 -6.32 -8.08
N SER A 28 -57.19 -7.58 -7.64
CA SER A 28 -55.99 -8.41 -7.40
C SER A 28 -55.20 -8.66 -8.69
N LEU A 29 -55.88 -8.90 -9.81
CA LEU A 29 -55.29 -9.12 -11.12
C LEU A 29 -54.70 -7.83 -11.70
N GLU A 30 -55.31 -6.68 -11.45
CA GLU A 30 -54.77 -5.38 -11.86
C GLU A 30 -53.44 -5.08 -11.15
N VAL A 31 -53.37 -5.32 -9.84
CA VAL A 31 -52.12 -5.18 -9.06
C VAL A 31 -51.05 -6.16 -9.55
N GLU A 32 -51.43 -7.39 -9.88
CA GLU A 32 -50.51 -8.38 -10.44
C GLU A 32 -49.99 -7.96 -11.82
N ARG A 33 -50.86 -7.42 -12.67
CA ARG A 33 -50.50 -6.88 -14.00
C ARG A 33 -49.49 -5.74 -13.88
N GLU A 34 -49.70 -4.80 -12.95
CA GLU A 34 -48.74 -3.71 -12.71
C GLU A 34 -47.36 -4.22 -12.27
N LYS A 35 -47.33 -5.20 -11.35
CA LYS A 35 -46.06 -5.84 -10.93
C LYS A 35 -45.34 -6.52 -12.09
N LEU A 36 -46.07 -7.24 -12.95
CA LEU A 36 -45.49 -7.91 -14.12
C LEU A 36 -44.94 -6.90 -15.13
N LEU A 37 -45.63 -5.77 -15.37
CA LEU A 37 -45.14 -4.71 -16.26
C LEU A 37 -43.84 -4.08 -15.76
N LEU A 38 -43.73 -3.82 -14.45
CA LEU A 38 -42.48 -3.35 -13.84
C LEU A 38 -41.34 -4.37 -14.02
N ARG A 39 -41.63 -5.66 -13.87
CA ARG A 39 -40.66 -6.73 -14.07
C ARG A 39 -40.19 -6.82 -15.52
N ILE A 40 -41.12 -6.69 -16.49
CA ILE A 40 -40.78 -6.63 -17.92
C ILE A 40 -39.87 -5.44 -18.21
N LYS A 41 -40.16 -4.26 -17.65
CA LYS A 41 -39.31 -3.08 -17.82
C LYS A 41 -37.91 -3.30 -17.25
N TYR A 42 -37.81 -3.90 -16.06
CA TYR A 42 -36.54 -4.28 -15.46
C TYR A 42 -35.77 -5.27 -16.34
N TYR A 43 -36.38 -6.39 -16.74
CA TYR A 43 -35.73 -7.39 -17.58
C TYR A 43 -35.32 -6.84 -18.96
N LYS A 44 -36.12 -5.95 -19.57
CA LYS A 44 -35.72 -5.25 -20.80
C LYS A 44 -34.46 -4.41 -20.59
N SER A 45 -34.38 -3.65 -19.49
CA SER A 45 -33.18 -2.86 -19.19
C SER A 45 -31.95 -3.74 -18.94
N GLU A 46 -32.14 -4.92 -18.34
CA GLU A 46 -31.04 -5.85 -18.07
C GLU A 46 -30.57 -6.55 -19.35
N ILE A 47 -31.51 -6.94 -20.22
CA ILE A 47 -31.22 -7.45 -21.55
C ILE A 47 -30.50 -6.39 -22.40
N GLU A 48 -30.89 -5.11 -22.35
CA GLU A 48 -30.18 -4.03 -23.05
C GLU A 48 -28.74 -3.86 -22.57
N LYS A 49 -28.48 -4.00 -21.27
CA LYS A 49 -27.10 -3.99 -20.74
C LYS A 49 -26.30 -5.20 -21.26
N LEU A 50 -26.90 -6.39 -21.26
CA LEU A 50 -26.25 -7.62 -21.73
C LEU A 50 -26.03 -7.65 -23.25
N LEU A 51 -26.92 -7.01 -24.02
CA LEU A 51 -26.83 -6.89 -25.48
C LEU A 51 -26.02 -5.65 -25.92
N SER A 52 -25.59 -4.80 -24.98
CA SER A 52 -24.75 -3.65 -25.32
C SER A 52 -23.42 -4.14 -25.91
N PRO A 53 -22.98 -3.63 -27.07
CA PRO A 53 -21.78 -4.11 -27.72
C PRO A 53 -20.56 -3.88 -26.81
N PRO A 54 -19.60 -4.82 -26.76
CA PRO A 54 -18.41 -4.66 -25.94
C PRO A 54 -17.67 -3.39 -26.37
N LEU A 55 -17.36 -2.49 -25.44
CA LEU A 55 -16.59 -1.30 -25.77
C LEU A 55 -15.11 -1.66 -25.97
N ILE A 56 -14.46 -0.98 -26.90
CA ILE A 56 -13.03 -1.14 -27.17
C ILE A 56 -12.26 -0.13 -26.34
N GLU A 57 -11.28 -0.59 -25.56
CA GLU A 57 -10.39 0.29 -24.83
C GLU A 57 -9.38 0.96 -25.78
N ALA A 58 -9.21 2.28 -25.63
CA ALA A 58 -8.21 3.05 -26.35
C ALA A 58 -7.62 4.15 -25.48
N VAL A 59 -6.42 4.63 -25.85
CA VAL A 59 -5.73 5.74 -25.17
C VAL A 59 -5.78 6.98 -26.04
N ILE A 60 -6.12 8.13 -25.46
CA ILE A 60 -6.09 9.42 -26.16
C ILE A 60 -4.63 9.79 -26.46
N VAL A 61 -4.29 9.95 -27.74
CA VAL A 61 -2.97 10.44 -28.16
C VAL A 61 -2.97 11.96 -28.19
N LYS A 62 -4.01 12.57 -28.76
CA LYS A 62 -4.10 14.02 -28.94
C LYS A 62 -5.55 14.46 -29.09
N VAL A 63 -5.88 15.62 -28.52
CA VAL A 63 -7.15 16.32 -28.78
C VAL A 63 -6.90 17.36 -29.86
N LEU A 64 -7.74 17.39 -30.90
CA LEU A 64 -7.65 18.34 -32.01
C LEU A 64 -8.57 19.54 -31.75
N GLU A 65 -8.19 20.71 -32.29
CA GLU A 65 -8.92 21.98 -32.11
C GLU A 65 -10.35 21.95 -32.68
N ASN A 66 -10.62 21.05 -33.63
CA ASN A 66 -11.93 20.85 -34.25
C ASN A 66 -12.88 19.93 -33.44
N GLY A 67 -12.53 19.57 -32.21
CA GLY A 67 -13.34 18.72 -31.33
C GLY A 67 -13.25 17.22 -31.61
N LYS A 68 -12.41 16.80 -32.57
CA LYS A 68 -12.07 15.39 -32.81
C LYS A 68 -10.90 14.95 -31.94
N VAL A 69 -10.81 13.67 -31.66
CA VAL A 69 -9.76 13.10 -30.79
C VAL A 69 -9.02 12.00 -31.53
N VAL A 70 -7.69 12.02 -31.46
CA VAL A 70 -6.86 10.93 -31.95
C VAL A 70 -6.70 9.91 -30.83
N VAL A 71 -7.14 8.69 -31.07
CA VAL A 71 -7.09 7.58 -30.12
C VAL A 71 -6.26 6.43 -30.68
N LYS A 72 -5.58 5.69 -29.80
CA LYS A 72 -4.84 4.48 -30.13
C LYS A 72 -5.47 3.29 -29.41
N SER A 73 -6.02 2.35 -30.19
CA SER A 73 -6.54 1.08 -29.66
C SER A 73 -5.40 0.13 -29.31
N SER A 74 -5.62 -0.79 -28.39
CA SER A 74 -4.62 -1.76 -27.88
C SER A 74 -4.00 -2.65 -28.96
N THR A 75 -4.72 -2.91 -30.06
CA THR A 75 -4.24 -3.74 -31.19
C THR A 75 -4.40 -3.08 -32.56
N GLY A 76 -4.73 -1.79 -32.59
CA GLY A 76 -5.14 -1.10 -33.83
C GLY A 76 -4.28 0.10 -34.22
N PRO A 77 -4.51 0.67 -35.42
CA PRO A 77 -3.90 1.93 -35.83
C PRO A 77 -4.43 3.10 -35.00
N ASN A 78 -3.78 4.26 -35.13
CA ASN A 78 -4.32 5.51 -34.58
C ASN A 78 -5.56 5.92 -35.39
N LEU A 79 -6.67 6.17 -34.69
CA LEU A 79 -7.94 6.56 -35.30
C LEU A 79 -8.30 7.97 -34.88
N VAL A 80 -8.88 8.75 -35.81
CA VAL A 80 -9.48 10.04 -35.51
C VAL A 80 -10.97 9.80 -35.27
N VAL A 81 -11.42 10.05 -34.04
CA VAL A 81 -12.76 9.68 -33.59
C VAL A 81 -13.53 10.89 -33.08
N GLU A 82 -14.85 10.77 -33.12
CA GLU A 82 -15.76 11.74 -32.52
C GLU A 82 -16.04 11.42 -31.05
N VAL A 83 -16.44 12.45 -30.31
CA VAL A 83 -16.78 12.35 -28.89
C VAL A 83 -18.29 12.43 -28.76
N LEU A 84 -18.89 11.47 -28.06
CA LEU A 84 -20.32 11.51 -27.75
C LEU A 84 -20.61 12.69 -26.82
N ASP A 85 -21.72 13.41 -27.04
CA ASP A 85 -22.05 14.63 -26.29
C ASP A 85 -22.23 14.41 -24.78
N THR A 86 -22.47 13.18 -24.36
CA THR A 86 -22.53 12.77 -22.95
C THR A 86 -21.18 12.86 -22.24
N VAL A 87 -20.07 12.91 -22.97
CA VAL A 87 -18.72 12.98 -22.41
C VAL A 87 -18.25 14.45 -22.38
N PRO A 88 -17.95 15.01 -21.19
CA PRO A 88 -17.49 16.39 -21.09
C PRO A 88 -16.11 16.54 -21.76
N ARG A 89 -16.05 17.36 -22.81
CA ARG A 89 -14.82 17.58 -23.61
C ARG A 89 -13.69 18.19 -22.79
N ASP A 90 -14.01 18.99 -21.77
CA ASP A 90 -13.03 19.63 -20.87
C ASP A 90 -12.22 18.62 -20.03
N LYS A 91 -12.72 17.38 -19.89
CA LYS A 91 -12.05 16.34 -19.11
C LYS A 91 -11.11 15.47 -19.94
N LEU A 92 -11.10 15.61 -21.27
CA LEU A 92 -10.30 14.78 -22.15
C LEU A 92 -8.84 15.26 -22.15
N ARG A 93 -7.93 14.38 -21.73
CA ARG A 93 -6.49 14.66 -21.71
C ARG A 93 -5.72 13.62 -22.49
N PRO A 94 -4.63 13.99 -23.20
CA PRO A 94 -3.68 13.02 -23.73
C PRO A 94 -3.21 12.04 -22.65
N GLY A 95 -3.11 10.76 -22.99
CA GLY A 95 -2.76 9.66 -22.09
C GLY A 95 -3.94 9.03 -21.35
N GLN A 96 -5.16 9.55 -21.47
CA GLN A 96 -6.32 9.03 -20.76
C GLN A 96 -6.95 7.83 -21.49
N HIS A 97 -7.40 6.83 -20.71
CA HIS A 97 -8.10 5.66 -21.23
C HIS A 97 -9.58 6.01 -21.49
N VAL A 98 -10.08 5.61 -22.64
CA VAL A 98 -11.45 5.85 -23.10
C VAL A 98 -12.04 4.60 -23.71
N ALA A 99 -13.36 4.49 -23.61
CA ALA A 99 -14.12 3.39 -24.18
C ALA A 99 -14.74 3.84 -25.51
N LEU A 100 -14.42 3.12 -26.59
CA LEU A 100 -14.90 3.35 -27.94
C LEU A 100 -16.03 2.38 -28.29
N ASN A 101 -17.02 2.85 -29.04
CA ASN A 101 -18.01 1.97 -29.65
C ASN A 101 -17.41 1.17 -30.82
N GLN A 102 -17.76 -0.11 -30.97
CA GLN A 102 -17.22 -0.97 -32.04
C GLN A 102 -17.57 -0.50 -33.45
N ARG A 103 -18.77 0.07 -33.65
CA ARG A 103 -19.28 0.36 -34.99
C ARG A 103 -18.77 1.67 -35.60
N GLY A 104 -18.56 2.68 -34.77
CA GLY A 104 -18.17 4.03 -35.21
C GLY A 104 -16.89 4.55 -34.57
N SER A 105 -16.27 3.76 -33.68
CA SER A 105 -15.11 4.16 -32.88
C SER A 105 -15.30 5.45 -32.08
N THR A 106 -16.54 5.91 -31.86
CA THR A 106 -16.87 7.10 -31.07
C THR A 106 -16.54 6.88 -29.60
N ILE A 107 -16.00 7.89 -28.92
CA ILE A 107 -15.77 7.86 -27.47
C ILE A 107 -17.12 7.91 -26.76
N VAL A 108 -17.46 6.83 -26.05
CA VAL A 108 -18.72 6.68 -25.30
C VAL A 108 -18.57 7.10 -23.85
N SER A 109 -17.42 6.78 -23.25
CA SER A 109 -17.12 7.13 -21.87
C SER A 109 -15.61 7.24 -21.64
N ILE A 110 -15.26 7.98 -20.59
CA ILE A 110 -13.89 8.04 -20.05
C ILE A 110 -13.76 6.88 -19.06
N LEU A 111 -12.78 6.02 -19.28
CA LEU A 111 -12.49 4.95 -18.34
C LEU A 111 -11.72 5.52 -17.13
N PRO A 112 -11.97 5.03 -15.91
CA PRO A 112 -11.08 5.34 -14.80
C PRO A 112 -9.67 4.92 -15.19
N GLY A 113 -8.68 5.76 -14.85
CA GLY A 113 -7.28 5.43 -15.14
C GLY A 113 -6.94 4.07 -14.53
N TYR A 114 -6.31 3.20 -15.33
CA TYR A 114 -5.73 1.96 -14.83
C TYR A 114 -4.72 2.35 -13.73
N ALA A 115 -5.00 1.97 -12.49
CA ALA A 115 -3.90 1.72 -11.56
C ALA A 115 -3.41 0.31 -11.92
N ASP A 116 -2.11 0.13 -12.20
CA ASP A 116 -1.62 -1.22 -12.43
C ASP A 116 -2.07 -2.14 -11.27
N PRO A 117 -2.43 -3.40 -11.54
CA PRO A 117 -2.69 -4.37 -10.49
C PRO A 117 -1.54 -4.44 -9.47
N TYR A 118 -0.30 -4.21 -9.93
CA TYR A 118 0.89 -4.10 -9.09
C TYR A 118 0.89 -2.87 -8.17
N VAL A 119 0.40 -1.73 -8.66
CA VAL A 119 0.25 -0.50 -7.84
C VAL A 119 -0.92 -0.64 -6.87
N THR A 120 -1.96 -1.38 -7.25
CA THR A 120 -3.08 -1.71 -6.37
C THR A 120 -2.70 -2.75 -5.30
N SER A 121 -1.73 -3.63 -5.60
CA SER A 121 -1.16 -4.56 -4.61
C SER A 121 -0.19 -3.91 -3.63
N MET A 122 0.23 -2.67 -3.86
CA MET A 122 1.05 -1.94 -2.88
C MET A 122 0.22 -1.67 -1.63
N GLU A 123 0.85 -1.80 -0.46
CA GLU A 123 0.22 -1.46 0.81
C GLU A 123 0.04 0.06 0.90
N VAL A 124 -1.12 0.54 0.43
CA VAL A 124 -1.56 1.92 0.64
C VAL A 124 -2.33 1.96 1.96
N ILE A 125 -1.64 2.39 3.01
CA ILE A 125 -2.21 2.52 4.34
C ILE A 125 -2.55 4.00 4.54
N GLU A 126 -3.84 4.34 4.54
CA GLU A 126 -4.25 5.75 4.66
C GLU A 126 -3.85 6.35 6.01
N LYS A 127 -3.87 5.56 7.09
CA LYS A 127 -3.30 5.91 8.39
C LYS A 127 -2.78 4.65 9.09
N PRO A 128 -1.47 4.49 9.31
CA PRO A 128 -0.93 3.36 10.06
C PRO A 128 -1.24 3.49 11.56
N ASP A 129 -1.57 2.41 12.26
CA ASP A 129 -1.98 2.45 13.69
C ASP A 129 -0.82 2.58 14.70
N ILE A 130 0.42 2.74 14.22
CA ILE A 130 1.62 2.70 15.08
C ILE A 130 1.93 4.12 15.54
N THR A 131 2.18 4.28 16.85
CA THR A 131 2.55 5.58 17.45
C THR A 131 4.01 5.59 17.90
N TYR A 132 4.56 6.77 18.24
CA TYR A 132 5.90 6.86 18.83
C TYR A 132 6.03 6.10 20.16
N ASN A 133 4.92 5.90 20.89
CA ASN A 133 4.91 5.14 22.14
C ASN A 133 5.18 3.64 21.94
N ASP A 134 5.04 3.15 20.71
CA ASP A 134 5.30 1.77 20.33
C ASP A 134 6.75 1.55 19.86
N ILE A 135 7.58 2.60 19.88
CA ILE A 135 9.00 2.59 19.51
C ILE A 135 9.84 2.93 20.75
N GLY A 136 10.81 2.07 21.08
CA GLY A 136 11.73 2.29 22.20
C GLY A 136 13.15 2.61 21.74
N GLY A 137 13.87 3.44 22.48
CA GLY A 137 15.32 3.66 22.33
C GLY A 137 15.79 4.51 21.15
N LEU A 138 14.89 5.07 20.33
CA LEU A 138 15.23 5.81 19.12
C LEU A 138 14.84 7.30 19.19
N LYS A 139 15.00 7.93 20.37
CA LYS A 139 14.51 9.30 20.63
C LYS A 139 15.13 10.33 19.70
N ASP A 140 16.43 10.25 19.48
CA ASP A 140 17.16 11.20 18.62
C ASP A 140 16.76 11.02 17.15
N GLN A 141 16.66 9.78 16.67
CA GLN A 141 16.23 9.47 15.30
C GLN A 141 14.77 9.88 15.06
N ILE A 142 13.90 9.73 16.08
CA ILE A 142 12.52 10.22 16.03
C ILE A 142 12.53 11.74 15.89
N LEU A 143 13.32 12.46 16.69
CA LEU A 143 13.40 13.91 16.64
C LEU A 143 13.83 14.40 15.25
N GLU A 144 14.92 13.86 14.70
CA GLU A 144 15.40 14.21 13.36
C GLU A 144 14.33 13.94 12.27
N LEU A 145 13.67 12.79 12.33
CA LEU A 145 12.67 12.43 11.32
C LEU A 145 11.40 13.31 11.44
N ARG A 146 11.05 13.74 12.65
CA ARG A 146 9.95 14.71 12.87
C ARG A 146 10.29 16.07 12.28
N GLU A 147 11.51 16.56 12.47
CA GLU A 147 11.93 17.83 11.90
C GLU A 147 11.93 17.83 10.37
N VAL A 148 12.31 16.70 9.78
CA VAL A 148 12.49 16.55 8.34
C VAL A 148 11.20 16.23 7.61
N VAL A 149 10.30 15.46 8.21
CA VAL A 149 9.07 14.97 7.55
C VAL A 149 7.81 15.61 8.13
N GLU A 150 7.67 15.64 9.46
CA GLU A 150 6.45 16.13 10.13
C GLU A 150 6.31 17.65 10.02
N LEU A 151 7.38 18.41 10.31
CA LEU A 151 7.35 19.88 10.29
C LEU A 151 6.98 20.46 8.91
N PRO A 152 7.58 20.01 7.79
CA PRO A 152 7.22 20.55 6.47
C PRO A 152 5.78 20.22 6.05
N LEU A 153 5.26 19.06 6.48
CA LEU A 153 3.89 18.64 6.17
C LEU A 153 2.85 19.43 7.00
N LYS A 154 3.11 19.67 8.29
CA LYS A 154 2.21 20.42 9.17
C LYS A 154 2.27 21.93 8.95
N ASN A 155 3.47 22.50 8.86
CA ASN A 155 3.70 23.94 8.88
C ASN A 155 4.49 24.45 7.66
N PRO A 156 3.99 24.29 6.42
CA PRO A 156 4.71 24.72 5.22
C PRO A 156 4.90 26.24 5.11
N LYS A 157 4.13 27.04 5.86
CA LYS A 157 4.24 28.51 5.88
C LYS A 157 5.54 28.97 6.53
N LEU A 158 5.96 28.31 7.62
CA LEU A 158 7.17 28.64 8.37
C LEU A 158 8.42 28.58 7.47
N PHE A 159 8.51 27.55 6.63
CA PHE A 159 9.60 27.38 5.67
C PHE A 159 9.63 28.48 4.61
N ARG A 160 8.45 28.97 4.16
CA ARG A 160 8.38 30.09 3.21
C ARG A 160 8.76 31.43 3.83
N GLU A 161 8.40 31.65 5.09
CA GLU A 161 8.73 32.87 5.82
C GLU A 161 10.23 32.95 6.12
N ILE A 162 10.85 31.83 6.49
CA ILE A 162 12.29 31.73 6.73
C ILE A 162 13.07 31.72 5.39
N GLY A 163 12.44 31.31 4.29
CA GLY A 163 13.06 31.27 2.96
C GLY A 163 13.99 30.07 2.75
N ILE A 164 13.74 28.96 3.47
CA ILE A 164 14.51 27.72 3.36
C ILE A 164 13.69 26.63 2.68
N ASP A 165 14.34 25.86 1.82
CA ASP A 165 13.74 24.68 1.22
C ASP A 165 13.81 23.49 2.18
N PRO A 166 12.68 22.81 2.46
CA PRO A 166 12.73 21.60 3.26
C PRO A 166 13.43 20.47 2.48
N PRO A 167 14.13 19.57 3.18
CA PRO A 167 14.70 18.36 2.58
C PRO A 167 13.65 17.55 1.80
N LYS A 168 14.08 16.95 0.68
CA LYS A 168 13.18 16.19 -0.20
C LYS A 168 13.01 14.74 0.24
N GLY A 169 14.11 14.11 0.66
CA GLY A 169 14.13 12.70 1.01
C GLY A 169 14.99 12.37 2.23
N VAL A 170 14.62 11.29 2.91
CA VAL A 170 15.35 10.72 4.05
C VAL A 170 15.79 9.30 3.74
N LEU A 171 17.04 8.97 4.04
CA LEU A 171 17.56 7.61 3.98
C LEU A 171 17.83 7.09 5.39
N LEU A 172 17.10 6.05 5.78
CA LEU A 172 17.30 5.30 7.02
C LEU A 172 18.27 4.13 6.77
N TYR A 173 19.38 4.08 7.49
CA TYR A 173 20.34 2.98 7.38
C TYR A 173 20.68 2.35 8.73
N GLY A 174 21.23 1.13 8.74
CA GLY A 174 21.57 0.40 9.97
C GLY A 174 21.36 -1.11 9.88
N PRO A 175 21.52 -1.87 10.98
CA PRO A 175 21.25 -3.30 10.97
C PRO A 175 19.76 -3.63 10.76
N PRO A 176 19.45 -4.80 10.17
CA PRO A 176 18.08 -5.26 10.02
C PRO A 176 17.44 -5.54 11.39
N GLY A 177 16.12 -5.35 11.49
CA GLY A 177 15.38 -5.63 12.72
C GLY A 177 15.45 -4.55 13.81
N CYS A 178 15.98 -3.36 13.49
CA CYS A 178 16.00 -2.21 14.42
C CYS A 178 14.81 -1.26 14.24
N GLY A 179 13.80 -1.65 13.46
CA GLY A 179 12.52 -0.92 13.41
C GLY A 179 12.47 0.27 12.43
N LYS A 180 13.29 0.31 11.39
CA LYS A 180 13.24 1.36 10.34
C LYS A 180 11.85 1.51 9.72
N THR A 181 11.22 0.39 9.35
CA THR A 181 9.85 0.35 8.83
C THR A 181 8.82 0.82 9.87
N LEU A 182 9.03 0.51 11.16
CA LEU A 182 8.15 0.97 12.24
C LEU A 182 8.27 2.48 12.45
N LEU A 183 9.50 3.01 12.39
CA LEU A 183 9.78 4.44 12.51
C LEU A 183 9.09 5.24 11.41
N ALA A 184 9.18 4.79 10.15
CA ALA A 184 8.50 5.41 9.03
C ALA A 184 6.96 5.37 9.18
N LYS A 185 6.39 4.24 9.62
CA LYS A 185 4.95 4.11 9.88
C LYS A 185 4.49 5.05 11.00
N ALA A 186 5.24 5.16 12.10
CA ALA A 186 4.90 6.07 13.20
C ALA A 186 4.89 7.54 12.78
N VAL A 187 5.87 7.97 11.98
CA VAL A 187 5.91 9.34 11.45
C VAL A 187 4.72 9.61 10.53
N ALA A 188 4.32 8.64 9.71
CA ALA A 188 3.15 8.81 8.84
C ALA A 188 1.85 8.94 9.61
N HIS A 189 1.69 8.17 10.70
CA HIS A 189 0.54 8.30 11.60
C HIS A 189 0.45 9.71 12.20
N GLU A 190 1.56 10.21 12.74
CA GLU A 190 1.63 11.49 13.46
C GLU A 190 1.56 12.72 12.53
N ALA A 191 2.05 12.57 11.30
CA ALA A 191 1.85 13.55 10.24
C ALA A 191 0.43 13.52 9.66
N GLY A 192 -0.35 12.47 9.93
CA GLY A 192 -1.68 12.27 9.34
C GLY A 192 -1.63 12.14 7.81
N ALA A 193 -0.52 11.61 7.28
CA ALA A 193 -0.26 11.47 5.86
C ALA A 193 -0.54 10.05 5.37
N THR A 194 -0.95 9.92 4.11
CA THR A 194 -1.13 8.60 3.48
C THR A 194 0.22 7.90 3.36
N PHE A 195 0.34 6.69 3.87
CA PHE A 195 1.56 5.89 3.80
C PHE A 195 1.50 4.93 2.61
N ILE A 196 2.44 5.06 1.67
CA ILE A 196 2.58 4.19 0.51
C ILE A 196 3.87 3.40 0.67
N SER A 197 3.78 2.10 0.90
CA SER A 197 4.95 1.22 1.12
C SER A 197 5.27 0.42 -0.13
N ILE A 198 6.55 0.39 -0.51
CA ILE A 198 7.06 -0.39 -1.63
C ILE A 198 8.35 -1.07 -1.21
N VAL A 199 8.55 -2.31 -1.64
CA VAL A 199 9.83 -3.01 -1.44
C VAL A 199 10.68 -2.84 -2.70
N GLY A 200 11.95 -2.47 -2.55
CA GLY A 200 12.85 -2.21 -3.67
C GLY A 200 13.00 -3.40 -4.62
N SER A 201 12.87 -4.62 -4.12
CA SER A 201 12.86 -5.85 -4.93
C SER A 201 11.65 -5.96 -5.87
N GLU A 202 10.50 -5.35 -5.55
CA GLU A 202 9.31 -5.33 -6.42
C GLU A 202 9.51 -4.45 -7.66
N LEU A 203 10.46 -3.51 -7.59
CA LEU A 203 10.80 -2.62 -8.71
C LEU A 203 11.75 -3.29 -9.72
N VAL A 204 12.27 -4.48 -9.42
CA VAL A 204 13.15 -5.26 -10.29
C VAL A 204 12.31 -6.19 -11.16
N GLN A 205 12.05 -5.77 -12.40
CA GLN A 205 11.23 -6.53 -13.36
C GLN A 205 12.06 -7.19 -14.45
N LYS A 206 11.55 -8.31 -14.99
CA LYS A 206 12.17 -9.03 -16.12
C LYS A 206 11.92 -8.32 -17.45
N PHE A 207 10.80 -7.61 -17.56
CA PHE A 207 10.40 -6.91 -18.76
C PHE A 207 10.98 -5.49 -18.77
N ILE A 208 11.40 -5.06 -19.94
CA ILE A 208 12.07 -3.78 -20.14
C ILE A 208 11.07 -2.63 -19.95
N GLY A 209 11.39 -1.68 -19.09
CA GLY A 209 10.62 -0.46 -18.84
C GLY A 209 9.48 -0.61 -17.83
N GLU A 210 9.19 -1.81 -17.33
CA GLU A 210 8.14 -2.01 -16.33
C GLU A 210 8.50 -1.38 -14.98
N GLY A 211 9.74 -1.55 -14.51
CA GLY A 211 10.16 -0.97 -13.24
C GLY A 211 10.07 0.56 -13.25
N ALA A 212 10.53 1.18 -14.34
CA ALA A 212 10.42 2.63 -14.53
C ALA A 212 8.95 3.12 -14.61
N ARG A 213 8.06 2.33 -15.22
CA ARG A 213 6.62 2.64 -15.27
C ARG A 213 6.00 2.59 -13.86
N ILE A 214 6.27 1.55 -13.09
CA ILE A 214 5.76 1.38 -11.71
C ILE A 214 6.18 2.57 -10.85
N VAL A 215 7.44 2.99 -10.92
CA VAL A 215 7.94 4.18 -10.18
C VAL A 215 7.12 5.42 -10.51
N ARG A 216 6.82 5.70 -11.79
CA ARG A 216 6.00 6.85 -12.18
C ARG A 216 4.59 6.78 -11.61
N GLU A 217 3.95 5.62 -11.71
CA GLU A 217 2.58 5.43 -11.23
C GLU A 217 2.49 5.60 -9.71
N VAL A 218 3.47 5.12 -8.96
CA VAL A 218 3.60 5.32 -7.51
C VAL A 218 3.64 6.80 -7.16
N PHE A 219 4.50 7.56 -7.80
CA PHE A 219 4.64 8.98 -7.53
C PHE A 219 3.42 9.78 -8.00
N GLU A 220 2.74 9.33 -9.05
CA GLU A 220 1.44 9.89 -9.45
C GLU A 220 0.35 9.61 -8.40
N LEU A 221 0.29 8.39 -7.86
CA LEU A 221 -0.62 8.03 -6.78
C LEU A 221 -0.34 8.83 -5.51
N ALA A 222 0.93 8.98 -5.14
CA ALA A 222 1.37 9.78 -4.01
C ALA A 222 0.93 11.25 -4.15
N ARG A 223 1.06 11.81 -5.36
CA ARG A 223 0.58 13.18 -5.68
C ARG A 223 -0.94 13.29 -5.56
N LYS A 224 -1.70 12.30 -6.04
CA LYS A 224 -3.17 12.27 -5.94
C LYS A 224 -3.65 12.16 -4.49
N LYS A 225 -2.92 11.43 -3.63
CA LYS A 225 -3.24 11.21 -2.22
C LYS A 225 -2.50 12.16 -1.26
N ALA A 226 -1.98 13.29 -1.75
CA ALA A 226 -1.25 14.23 -0.91
C ALA A 226 -2.15 14.84 0.20
N PRO A 227 -1.69 14.94 1.46
CA PRO A 227 -0.33 14.68 1.95
C PRO A 227 0.00 13.18 2.05
N SER A 228 1.16 12.78 1.51
CA SER A 228 1.58 11.39 1.45
C SER A 228 3.08 11.20 1.72
N ILE A 229 3.41 10.02 2.23
CA ILE A 229 4.79 9.57 2.46
C ILE A 229 5.00 8.28 1.66
N VAL A 230 5.96 8.31 0.75
CA VAL A 230 6.40 7.14 -0.01
C VAL A 230 7.55 6.50 0.76
N PHE A 231 7.36 5.28 1.23
CA PHE A 231 8.36 4.48 1.91
C PHE A 231 8.91 3.40 0.98
N ILE A 232 10.21 3.41 0.74
CA ILE A 232 10.93 2.43 -0.09
C ILE A 232 11.81 1.58 0.84
N ASP A 233 11.41 0.35 1.11
CA ASP A 233 12.23 -0.60 1.87
C ASP A 233 13.25 -1.29 0.94
N GLU A 234 14.35 -1.78 1.48
CA GLU A 234 15.40 -2.49 0.72
C GLU A 234 15.84 -1.77 -0.56
N ILE A 235 16.05 -0.46 -0.49
CA ILE A 235 16.42 0.34 -1.67
C ILE A 235 17.70 -0.16 -2.34
N ASP A 236 18.59 -0.83 -1.59
CA ASP A 236 19.80 -1.48 -2.10
C ASP A 236 19.54 -2.50 -3.22
N ALA A 237 18.32 -3.06 -3.34
CA ALA A 237 17.94 -3.91 -4.45
C ALA A 237 18.06 -3.20 -5.81
N ILE A 238 17.67 -1.93 -5.88
CA ILE A 238 17.74 -1.09 -7.09
C ILE A 238 18.93 -0.12 -7.11
N ALA A 239 19.47 0.20 -5.93
CA ALA A 239 20.45 1.24 -5.72
C ALA A 239 21.90 0.75 -5.59
N ALA A 240 22.12 -0.56 -5.59
CA ALA A 240 23.48 -1.09 -5.45
C ALA A 240 24.38 -0.64 -6.61
N ARG A 241 25.60 -0.21 -6.29
CA ARG A 241 26.68 0.12 -7.24
C ARG A 241 27.08 -1.14 -8.01
N ARG A 242 26.75 -1.20 -9.30
CA ARG A 242 27.12 -2.32 -10.19
C ARG A 242 28.16 -1.83 -11.18
N LEU A 243 29.38 -2.37 -11.10
CA LEU A 243 30.53 -1.96 -11.91
C LEU A 243 30.57 -2.67 -13.27
N ASP A 244 29.91 -3.82 -13.42
CA ASP A 244 29.87 -4.60 -14.66
C ASP A 244 28.45 -4.57 -15.25
N ILE A 245 28.27 -3.83 -16.36
CA ILE A 245 27.00 -3.74 -17.08
C ILE A 245 27.03 -4.79 -18.20
N GLY A 246 26.87 -6.06 -17.83
CA GLY A 246 26.95 -7.18 -18.78
C GLY A 246 25.58 -7.68 -19.24
N THR A 247 24.58 -7.66 -18.37
CA THR A 247 23.31 -8.35 -18.61
C THR A 247 22.14 -7.41 -18.89
N SER A 248 21.13 -7.89 -19.60
CA SER A 248 19.89 -7.14 -19.90
C SER A 248 19.12 -6.75 -18.63
N GLY A 249 19.17 -7.59 -17.59
CA GLY A 249 18.51 -7.33 -16.30
C GLY A 249 19.16 -6.20 -15.49
N GLU A 250 20.49 -6.08 -15.52
CA GLU A 250 21.20 -5.00 -14.81
C GLU A 250 20.90 -3.63 -15.41
N ARG A 251 20.82 -3.55 -16.74
CA ARG A 251 20.43 -2.32 -17.45
C ARG A 251 19.01 -1.88 -17.07
N GLU A 252 18.12 -2.83 -16.82
CA GLU A 252 16.75 -2.52 -16.40
C GLU A 252 16.72 -1.94 -14.98
N VAL A 253 17.43 -2.55 -14.03
CA VAL A 253 17.55 -2.02 -12.66
C VAL A 253 18.11 -0.59 -12.65
N GLN A 254 19.16 -0.34 -13.46
CA GLN A 254 19.74 0.99 -13.58
C GLN A 254 18.76 2.01 -14.18
N ARG A 255 17.93 1.61 -15.15
CA ARG A 255 16.88 2.48 -15.70
C ARG A 255 15.82 2.81 -14.65
N THR A 256 15.39 1.83 -13.86
CA THR A 256 14.44 2.05 -12.76
C THR A 256 15.02 3.02 -11.72
N LEU A 257 16.29 2.86 -11.35
CA LEU A 257 16.99 3.78 -10.46
C LEU A 257 17.05 5.20 -11.04
N MET A 258 17.43 5.34 -12.32
CA MET A 258 17.47 6.64 -13.00
C MET A 258 16.09 7.31 -13.03
N GLN A 259 15.02 6.54 -13.24
CA GLN A 259 13.65 7.05 -13.19
C GLN A 259 13.26 7.51 -11.77
N LEU A 260 13.62 6.74 -10.73
CA LEU A 260 13.41 7.14 -9.34
C LEU A 260 14.12 8.46 -9.03
N LEU A 261 15.37 8.62 -9.46
CA LEU A 261 16.13 9.86 -9.29
C LEU A 261 15.51 11.03 -10.05
N ALA A 262 15.01 10.79 -11.27
CA ALA A 262 14.31 11.81 -12.05
C ALA A 262 13.01 12.27 -11.38
N GLU A 263 12.22 11.37 -10.79
CA GLU A 263 11.05 11.75 -10.00
C GLU A 263 11.45 12.55 -8.75
N LEU A 264 12.49 12.11 -8.02
CA LEU A 264 13.04 12.83 -6.85
C LEU A 264 13.50 14.25 -7.18
N ASP A 265 14.25 14.40 -8.28
CA ASP A 265 14.75 15.70 -8.75
C ASP A 265 13.57 16.59 -9.23
N GLY A 266 12.53 15.98 -9.80
CA GLY A 266 11.32 16.63 -10.31
C GLY A 266 10.36 17.18 -9.24
N PHE A 267 10.50 16.80 -7.97
CA PHE A 267 9.69 17.37 -6.89
C PHE A 267 10.10 18.80 -6.55
N LYS A 268 9.10 19.65 -6.36
CA LYS A 268 9.33 20.93 -5.67
C LYS A 268 9.50 20.64 -4.17
N PRO A 269 10.45 21.27 -3.47
CA PRO A 269 10.66 21.05 -2.03
C PRO A 269 9.38 21.19 -1.18
N LEU A 270 8.49 22.10 -1.60
CA LEU A 270 7.21 22.41 -0.98
C LEU A 270 6.06 21.47 -1.33
N ASP A 271 6.28 20.45 -2.17
CA ASP A 271 5.26 19.45 -2.45
C ASP A 271 4.93 18.67 -1.17
N ARG A 272 3.64 18.37 -0.97
CA ARG A 272 3.14 17.61 0.19
C ARG A 272 3.40 16.11 0.08
N VAL A 273 4.45 15.73 -0.63
CA VAL A 273 4.90 14.34 -0.82
C VAL A 273 6.33 14.26 -0.31
N LYS A 274 6.58 13.34 0.62
CA LYS A 274 7.92 13.09 1.17
C LYS A 274 8.33 11.65 0.91
N VAL A 275 9.63 11.44 0.68
CA VAL A 275 10.18 10.12 0.39
C VAL A 275 11.08 9.68 1.52
N ILE A 276 10.83 8.49 2.05
CA ILE A 276 11.68 7.83 3.04
C ILE A 276 12.16 6.53 2.42
N ALA A 277 13.46 6.31 2.36
CA ALA A 277 14.03 5.04 1.93
C ALA A 277 14.72 4.36 3.11
N ALA A 278 14.73 3.04 3.12
CA ALA A 278 15.46 2.24 4.10
C ALA A 278 16.43 1.28 3.40
N THR A 279 17.65 1.16 3.92
CA THR A 279 18.62 0.16 3.49
C THR A 279 19.32 -0.48 4.69
N ASN A 280 19.70 -1.74 4.59
CA ASN A 280 20.58 -2.38 5.58
C ASN A 280 22.07 -2.20 5.29
N ARG A 281 22.41 -1.71 4.10
CA ARG A 281 23.77 -1.66 3.58
C ARG A 281 24.03 -0.35 2.85
N ILE A 282 24.48 0.66 3.59
CA ILE A 282 24.84 1.95 2.98
C ILE A 282 26.11 1.86 2.13
N ASP A 283 26.98 0.88 2.41
CA ASP A 283 28.26 0.62 1.72
C ASP A 283 28.09 0.27 0.23
N VAL A 284 26.98 -0.36 -0.13
CA VAL A 284 26.74 -0.81 -1.51
C VAL A 284 26.01 0.22 -2.35
N LEU A 285 25.46 1.29 -1.77
CA LEU A 285 24.62 2.22 -2.49
C LEU A 285 25.41 3.07 -3.48
N ASP A 286 24.78 3.38 -4.62
CA ASP A 286 25.31 4.34 -5.59
C ASP A 286 25.39 5.75 -4.95
N PRO A 287 26.59 6.38 -4.95
CA PRO A 287 26.76 7.75 -4.46
C PRO A 287 25.85 8.78 -5.13
N ALA A 288 25.31 8.50 -6.33
CA ALA A 288 24.36 9.37 -7.00
C ALA A 288 23.09 9.62 -6.16
N ILE A 289 22.68 8.65 -5.33
CA ILE A 289 21.49 8.73 -4.48
C ILE A 289 21.71 9.69 -3.31
N LEU A 290 22.94 9.75 -2.82
CA LEU A 290 23.38 10.55 -1.67
C LEU A 290 23.68 12.01 -2.04
N ARG A 291 23.46 12.41 -3.29
CA ARG A 291 23.72 13.79 -3.73
C ARG A 291 22.67 14.73 -3.14
N PRO A 292 23.06 15.96 -2.77
CA PRO A 292 22.12 17.00 -2.35
C PRO A 292 21.04 17.24 -3.42
N GLY A 293 19.80 17.41 -2.97
CA GLY A 293 18.59 17.52 -3.77
C GLY A 293 17.81 16.20 -3.92
N ARG A 294 18.30 15.09 -3.34
CA ARG A 294 17.69 13.75 -3.39
C ARG A 294 17.44 13.24 -1.97
N PHE A 295 18.31 12.39 -1.45
CA PHE A 295 18.30 11.96 -0.05
C PHE A 295 19.23 12.86 0.75
N ASP A 296 18.71 14.02 1.12
CA ASP A 296 19.45 15.08 1.82
C ASP A 296 19.81 14.71 3.26
N ARG A 297 19.00 13.83 3.87
CA ARG A 297 19.15 13.44 5.28
C ARG A 297 19.39 11.94 5.40
N LEU A 298 20.47 11.62 6.11
CA LEU A 298 20.94 10.27 6.39
C LEU A 298 20.79 10.05 7.88
N ILE A 299 19.89 9.15 8.27
CA ILE A 299 19.63 8.85 9.68
C ILE A 299 20.08 7.41 9.95
N GLU A 300 21.04 7.29 10.87
CA GLU A 300 21.48 5.99 11.36
C GLU A 300 20.51 5.46 12.41
N VAL A 301 20.04 4.23 12.21
CA VAL A 301 19.26 3.47 13.19
C VAL A 301 20.18 2.42 13.81
N PRO A 302 20.84 2.72 14.94
CA PRO A 302 21.80 1.81 15.56
C PRO A 302 21.11 0.63 16.26
N LEU A 303 21.93 -0.28 16.79
CA LEU A 303 21.45 -1.28 17.75
C LEU A 303 20.95 -0.58 19.02
N PRO A 304 19.90 -1.11 19.68
CA PRO A 304 19.38 -0.51 20.90
C PRO A 304 20.41 -0.58 22.03
N ASP A 305 20.62 0.55 22.69
CA ASP A 305 21.41 0.68 23.90
C ASP A 305 20.68 0.06 25.10
N PHE A 306 21.27 0.14 26.29
CA PHE A 306 20.66 -0.46 27.49
C PHE A 306 19.26 0.09 27.78
N GLU A 307 19.08 1.42 27.70
CA GLU A 307 17.79 2.06 27.93
C GLU A 307 16.77 1.69 26.85
N GLY A 308 17.19 1.69 25.58
CA GLY A 308 16.37 1.29 24.45
C GLY A 308 15.90 -0.15 24.54
N ARG A 309 16.77 -1.10 24.95
CA ARG A 309 16.37 -2.49 25.18
C ARG A 309 15.32 -2.60 26.28
N LEU A 310 15.49 -1.86 27.37
CA LEU A 310 14.53 -1.84 28.47
C LEU A 310 13.17 -1.27 28.02
N GLU A 311 13.17 -0.18 27.25
CA GLU A 311 11.95 0.40 26.67
C GLU A 311 11.24 -0.58 25.72
N ILE A 312 11.99 -1.22 24.80
CA ILE A 312 11.44 -2.22 23.87
C ILE A 312 10.85 -3.41 24.63
N LEU A 313 11.54 -3.92 25.66
CA LEU A 313 11.03 -4.98 26.53
C LEU A 313 9.71 -4.56 27.17
N ARG A 314 9.65 -3.36 27.77
CA ARG A 314 8.43 -2.82 28.40
C ARG A 314 7.26 -2.73 27.42
N ILE A 315 7.50 -2.28 26.19
CA ILE A 315 6.48 -2.18 25.14
C ILE A 315 5.91 -3.56 24.82
N HIS A 316 6.78 -4.55 24.57
CA HIS A 316 6.35 -5.88 24.18
C HIS A 316 5.74 -6.69 25.33
N THR A 317 6.14 -6.43 26.58
CA THR A 317 5.55 -7.09 27.75
C THR A 317 4.31 -6.40 28.30
N ARG A 318 3.95 -5.18 27.85
CA ARG A 318 2.79 -4.41 28.36
C ARG A 318 1.47 -5.18 28.33
N LYS A 319 1.29 -6.06 27.34
CA LYS A 319 0.08 -6.89 27.17
C LYS A 319 0.19 -8.28 27.80
N MET A 320 1.36 -8.66 28.31
CA MET A 320 1.63 -9.99 28.87
C MET A 320 1.32 -10.03 30.37
N ARG A 321 0.83 -11.17 30.85
CA ARG A 321 0.69 -11.42 32.29
C ARG A 321 2.04 -11.88 32.85
N LEU A 322 2.80 -10.92 33.37
CA LEU A 322 4.08 -11.18 34.03
C LEU A 322 3.87 -11.57 35.49
N SER A 323 4.68 -12.51 35.96
CA SER A 323 4.78 -12.82 37.38
C SER A 323 5.66 -11.76 38.09
N PRO A 324 5.48 -11.50 39.40
CA PRO A 324 6.20 -10.43 40.12
C PRO A 324 7.72 -10.58 40.15
N ASP A 325 8.24 -11.79 39.90
CA ASP A 325 9.66 -12.14 39.81
C ASP A 325 10.33 -11.65 38.51
N VAL A 326 9.57 -11.11 37.55
CA VAL A 326 10.13 -10.71 36.25
C VAL A 326 10.80 -9.34 36.34
N GLU A 327 12.12 -9.34 36.37
CA GLU A 327 12.95 -8.13 36.34
C GLU A 327 13.40 -7.77 34.91
N LEU A 328 12.70 -6.84 34.27
CA LEU A 328 13.04 -6.40 32.91
C LEU A 328 14.43 -5.74 32.81
N ILE A 329 14.91 -5.16 33.91
CA ILE A 329 16.25 -4.55 34.01
C ILE A 329 17.33 -5.62 33.83
N GLU A 330 17.18 -6.77 34.47
CA GLU A 330 18.12 -7.89 34.33
C GLU A 330 18.09 -8.43 32.89
N LEU A 331 16.91 -8.58 32.29
CA LEU A 331 16.77 -9.00 30.90
C LEU A 331 17.45 -8.02 29.92
N ALA A 332 17.36 -6.71 30.15
CA ALA A 332 18.02 -5.70 29.33
C ALA A 332 19.56 -5.80 29.40
N ARG A 333 20.10 -6.23 30.56
CA ARG A 333 21.55 -6.51 30.72
C ARG A 333 21.96 -7.77 29.97
N MET A 334 21.14 -8.83 30.02
CA MET A 334 21.44 -10.12 29.38
C MET A 334 21.27 -10.13 27.85
N THR A 335 20.62 -9.11 27.29
CA THR A 335 20.29 -9.01 25.85
C THR A 335 21.19 -8.03 25.10
N GLU A 336 22.44 -7.89 25.52
CA GLU A 336 23.39 -7.01 24.85
C GLU A 336 23.65 -7.41 23.39
N GLY A 337 23.69 -6.41 22.51
CA GLY A 337 23.89 -6.59 21.07
C GLY A 337 22.70 -7.18 20.31
N VAL A 338 21.56 -7.38 20.97
CA VAL A 338 20.32 -7.91 20.37
C VAL A 338 19.52 -6.81 19.67
N THR A 339 18.93 -7.13 18.52
CA THR A 339 18.08 -6.20 17.73
C THR A 339 16.66 -6.10 18.31
N GLY A 340 15.92 -5.04 17.98
CA GLY A 340 14.53 -4.89 18.43
C GLY A 340 13.62 -6.07 18.01
N ALA A 341 13.80 -6.59 16.80
CA ALA A 341 13.08 -7.77 16.32
C ALA A 341 13.41 -9.04 17.12
N GLU A 342 14.67 -9.22 17.52
CA GLU A 342 15.08 -10.34 18.36
C GLU A 342 14.54 -10.19 19.80
N ILE A 343 14.47 -8.98 20.36
CA ILE A 343 13.82 -8.74 21.66
C ILE A 343 12.34 -9.11 21.62
N LYS A 344 11.63 -8.72 20.56
CA LYS A 344 10.24 -9.17 20.33
C LYS A 344 10.14 -10.70 20.23
N ALA A 345 11.12 -11.35 19.61
CA ALA A 345 11.16 -12.80 19.54
C ALA A 345 11.40 -13.43 20.93
N ILE A 346 12.24 -12.83 21.78
CA ILE A 346 12.48 -13.27 23.17
C ILE A 346 11.17 -13.22 23.97
N THR A 347 10.45 -12.10 23.93
CA THR A 347 9.18 -11.96 24.66
C THR A 347 8.13 -12.95 24.16
N THR A 348 8.06 -13.17 22.85
CA THR A 348 7.12 -14.11 22.24
C THR A 348 7.45 -15.56 22.63
N GLU A 349 8.73 -15.96 22.58
CA GLU A 349 9.19 -17.30 22.97
C GLU A 349 8.99 -17.57 24.47
N ALA A 350 9.21 -16.57 25.32
CA ALA A 350 8.90 -16.66 26.75
C ALA A 350 7.41 -16.97 26.99
N GLY A 351 6.53 -16.30 26.23
CA GLY A 351 5.09 -16.61 26.23
C GLY A 351 4.78 -18.04 25.81
N TYR A 352 5.45 -18.55 24.78
CA TYR A 352 5.27 -19.95 24.35
C TYR A 352 5.75 -20.97 25.38
N PHE A 353 6.84 -20.70 26.11
CA PHE A 353 7.29 -21.59 27.19
C PHE A 353 6.24 -21.69 28.31
N ALA A 354 5.67 -20.57 28.72
CA ALA A 354 4.59 -20.55 29.70
C ALA A 354 3.36 -21.34 29.22
N ILE A 355 2.96 -21.15 27.95
CA ILE A 355 1.82 -21.86 27.35
C ILE A 355 2.06 -23.37 27.28
N ARG A 356 3.27 -23.81 26.90
CA ARG A 356 3.62 -25.24 26.82
C ARG A 356 3.55 -25.95 28.18
N GLU A 357 3.83 -25.22 29.25
CA GLU A 357 3.70 -25.71 30.62
C GLU A 357 2.29 -25.48 31.21
N ASN A 358 1.30 -25.14 30.37
CA ASN A 358 -0.08 -24.82 30.76
C ASN A 358 -0.22 -23.70 31.81
N ARG A 359 0.75 -22.78 31.86
CA ARG A 359 0.74 -21.62 32.76
C ARG A 359 0.11 -20.41 32.08
N ARG A 360 -0.59 -19.59 32.88
CA ARG A 360 -1.23 -18.33 32.44
C ARG A 360 -0.39 -17.08 32.73
N THR A 361 0.75 -17.26 33.40
CA THR A 361 1.70 -16.22 33.78
C THR A 361 3.09 -16.60 33.28
N VAL A 362 3.80 -15.61 32.75
CA VAL A 362 5.18 -15.75 32.30
C VAL A 362 6.11 -15.44 33.46
N THR A 363 7.06 -16.33 33.73
CA THR A 363 8.03 -16.23 34.83
C THR A 363 9.40 -15.80 34.32
N MET A 364 10.30 -15.39 35.21
CA MET A 364 11.65 -15.02 34.83
C MET A 364 12.40 -16.18 34.15
N ASN A 365 12.18 -17.42 34.60
CA ASN A 365 12.77 -18.62 34.01
C ASN A 365 12.39 -18.82 32.53
N ASP A 366 11.18 -18.43 32.13
CA ASP A 366 10.74 -18.51 30.74
C ASP A 366 11.52 -17.56 29.84
N PHE A 367 11.77 -16.34 30.34
CA PHE A 367 12.62 -15.37 29.65
C PHE A 367 14.06 -15.86 29.56
N LEU A 368 14.62 -16.43 30.63
CA LEU A 368 15.98 -17.00 30.60
C LEU A 368 16.11 -18.12 29.55
N LYS A 369 15.13 -19.03 29.47
CA LYS A 369 15.07 -20.06 28.42
C LYS A 369 14.99 -19.43 27.02
N ALA A 370 14.19 -18.39 26.85
CA ALA A 370 14.02 -17.69 25.58
C ALA A 370 15.28 -16.95 25.13
N VAL A 371 15.93 -16.21 26.03
CA VAL A 371 17.21 -15.54 25.79
C VAL A 371 18.26 -16.56 25.38
N LYS A 372 18.41 -17.67 26.13
CA LYS A 372 19.37 -18.73 25.80
C LYS A 372 19.13 -19.31 24.40
N LYS A 373 17.86 -19.57 24.04
CA LYS A 373 17.47 -20.12 22.73
C LYS A 373 17.79 -19.16 21.58
N ILE A 374 17.55 -17.87 21.74
CA ILE A 374 17.77 -16.87 20.68
C ILE A 374 19.25 -16.53 20.55
N MET A 375 19.96 -16.38 21.67
CA MET A 375 21.40 -16.13 21.70
C MET A 375 22.18 -17.33 21.15
N SER A 376 21.77 -18.58 21.40
CA SER A 376 22.43 -19.75 20.80
C SER A 376 22.25 -19.78 19.29
N LYS A 377 21.07 -19.43 18.77
CA LYS A 377 20.84 -19.30 17.31
C LYS A 377 21.72 -18.23 16.70
N LYS A 378 21.97 -17.12 17.41
CA LYS A 378 22.85 -16.04 16.94
C LYS A 378 24.30 -16.49 16.87
N ASN A 379 24.79 -17.23 17.87
CA ASN A 379 26.13 -17.81 17.82
C ASN A 379 26.28 -18.82 16.67
N ILE A 380 25.26 -19.65 16.41
CA ILE A 380 25.26 -20.56 15.26
C ILE A 380 25.30 -19.78 13.93
N ARG A 381 24.51 -18.71 13.78
CA ARG A 381 24.56 -17.82 12.60
C ARG A 381 25.90 -17.08 12.47
N GLY A 382 26.51 -16.69 13.58
CA GLY A 382 27.85 -16.08 13.61
C GLY A 382 28.91 -17.05 13.10
N ILE A 383 28.80 -18.34 13.48
CA ILE A 383 29.67 -19.42 13.01
C ILE A 383 29.41 -19.72 11.53
N GLU A 384 28.15 -19.84 11.08
CA GLU A 384 27.82 -20.02 9.66
C GLU A 384 28.32 -18.86 8.78
N ASN A 385 28.18 -17.62 9.25
CA ASN A 385 28.72 -16.45 8.54
C ASN A 385 30.25 -16.44 8.48
N LEU A 386 30.93 -16.95 9.52
CA LEU A 386 32.37 -17.20 9.48
C LEU A 386 32.72 -18.24 8.41
N TYR A 387 32.06 -19.41 8.42
CA TYR A 387 32.28 -20.46 7.42
C TYR A 387 31.97 -19.98 6.00
N ARG A 388 30.97 -19.13 5.80
CA ARG A 388 30.61 -18.55 4.49
C ARG A 388 31.63 -17.52 4.00
N ARG A 389 32.33 -16.81 4.89
CA ARG A 389 33.50 -15.99 4.53
C ARG A 389 34.69 -16.87 4.16
N SER A 390 34.98 -17.91 4.94
CA SER A 390 36.12 -18.81 4.70
C SER A 390 35.98 -19.69 3.45
N SER A 391 34.76 -20.00 3.02
CA SER A 391 34.50 -20.81 1.81
C SER A 391 34.57 -20.00 0.51
N VAL A 392 34.47 -18.67 0.58
CA VAL A 392 34.77 -17.79 -0.58
C VAL A 392 36.28 -17.72 -0.81
N ASP A 393 37.09 -17.71 0.26
CA ASP A 393 38.55 -17.71 0.16
C ASP A 393 39.12 -19.06 -0.34
N TYR A 394 38.50 -20.19 0.00
CA TYR A 394 38.95 -21.51 -0.48
C TYR A 394 38.64 -21.77 -1.97
N SER A 395 37.61 -21.15 -2.55
CA SER A 395 37.34 -21.27 -3.98
C SER A 395 38.29 -20.43 -4.84
N MET A 396 38.98 -19.45 -4.26
CA MET A 396 39.96 -18.62 -4.97
C MET A 396 41.35 -19.26 -5.05
N TYR A 397 41.65 -20.23 -4.17
CA TYR A 397 42.95 -20.92 -4.12
C TYR A 397 43.01 -22.24 -4.92
N VAL A 398 41.89 -22.72 -5.47
CA VAL A 398 41.82 -23.99 -6.24
C VAL A 398 41.66 -23.75 -7.76
N MET A 399 41.66 -22.48 -8.20
CA MET A 399 41.71 -22.10 -9.63
C MET A 399 42.93 -21.20 -9.94
N GLN A 400 44.13 -21.62 -9.51
CA GLN A 400 45.39 -21.13 -10.07
C GLN A 400 46.32 -22.29 -10.40
#